data_AF-A0A5J9V617-F1
#
_entry.id   AF-A0A5J9V617-F1
#
_cell.length_a   1.000
_cell.length_b   1.000
_cell.length_c   1.000
_cell.angle_alpha   90.00
_cell.angle_beta   90.00
_cell.angle_gamma   90.00
#
_symmetry.space_group_name_H-M   'P 1'
#
loop_
_entity.id
_entity.type
_entity.pdbx_description
1 polymer ?
#
loop_
_entity_poly.entity_id
_entity_poly.type
_entity_poly.pdbx_seq_one_letter_code
_entity_poly.pdbx_strand_id
1 'polypeptide(L)' 'LSSDGDGVAGHRRQNMRYAGVFSFGDSLTDTGMVPRVAAGPASRPPYGETFFRRPTGRASDGRLVLDFIGPVRFLAPKL' A
#
# COMPACT_ATOMS: atom_id res chain seq x y z
N LEU A 1 -18.77 16.84 -53.48
CA LEU A 1 -17.31 16.88 -53.27
C LEU A 1 -17.05 17.51 -51.91
N SER A 2 -16.56 16.68 -50.97
CA SER A 2 -15.77 17.00 -49.77
C SER A 2 -16.43 17.92 -48.71
N SER A 3 -16.39 17.63 -47.42
CA SER A 3 -15.45 16.79 -46.67
C SER A 3 -16.19 16.22 -45.47
N ASP A 4 -16.24 14.89 -45.40
CA ASP A 4 -16.38 14.19 -44.13
C ASP A 4 -15.20 14.64 -43.25
N GLY A 5 -15.51 15.35 -42.18
CA GLY A 5 -14.54 15.69 -41.15
C GLY A 5 -14.42 14.48 -40.23
N ASP A 6 -13.44 13.62 -40.51
CA ASP A 6 -13.05 12.51 -39.64
C ASP A 6 -12.79 13.04 -38.22
N GLY A 7 -13.80 12.88 -37.35
CA GLY A 7 -13.69 13.09 -35.93
C GLY A 7 -12.78 12.01 -35.36
N VAL A 8 -11.47 12.26 -35.39
CA VAL A 8 -10.48 11.44 -34.67
C VAL A 8 -10.91 11.46 -33.20
N ALA A 9 -11.51 10.36 -32.77
CA ALA A 9 -11.85 10.09 -31.39
C ALA A 9 -10.54 10.06 -30.59
N GLY A 10 -10.12 11.24 -30.12
CA GLY A 10 -9.03 11.37 -29.19
C GLY A 10 -9.30 10.43 -28.04
N HIS A 11 -8.41 9.46 -27.84
CA HIS A 11 -8.48 8.54 -26.72
C HIS A 11 -8.51 9.38 -25.44
N ARG A 12 -9.70 9.58 -24.87
CA ARG A 12 -9.82 10.06 -23.51
C ARG A 12 -9.08 9.06 -22.65
N ARG A 13 -7.88 9.42 -22.19
CA ARG A 13 -7.23 8.82 -21.03
C ARG A 13 -8.23 8.99 -19.89
N GLN A 14 -9.12 8.01 -19.73
CA GLN A 14 -9.98 7.96 -18.57
C GLN A 14 -9.04 7.98 -17.38
N ASN A 15 -9.17 9.00 -16.54
CA ASN A 15 -8.41 9.09 -15.30
C ASN A 15 -9.00 8.04 -14.34
N MET A 16 -8.71 6.77 -14.60
CA MET A 16 -9.24 5.62 -13.89
C MET A 16 -8.62 5.64 -12.49
N ARG A 17 -9.40 6.07 -11.50
CA ARG A 17 -8.96 6.13 -10.10
C ARG A 17 -9.41 4.86 -9.39
N TYR A 18 -8.48 4.11 -8.85
CA TYR A 18 -8.78 2.99 -7.96
C TYR A 18 -9.17 3.51 -6.58
N ALA A 19 -10.24 2.98 -6.00
CA ALA A 19 -10.70 3.36 -4.67
C ALA A 19 -9.81 2.79 -3.55
N GLY A 20 -9.01 1.77 -3.84
CA GLY A 20 -8.12 1.13 -2.88
C GLY A 20 -7.21 0.09 -3.52
N VAL A 21 -6.27 -0.41 -2.73
CA VAL A 21 -5.31 -1.46 -3.10
C VAL A 21 -5.46 -2.60 -2.10
N PHE A 22 -5.59 -3.83 -2.61
CA PHE A 22 -5.53 -5.05 -1.82
C PHE A 22 -4.19 -5.73 -2.11
N SER A 23 -3.41 -6.01 -1.08
CA SER A 23 -2.14 -6.73 -1.18
C SER A 23 -2.24 -8.07 -0.46
N PHE A 24 -1.82 -9.13 -1.15
CA PHE A 24 -1.67 -10.47 -0.59
C PHE A 24 -0.19 -10.86 -0.65
N GLY A 25 0.28 -11.64 0.31
CA GLY A 25 1.66 -12.10 0.33
C GLY A 25 2.12 -12.50 1.72
N ASP A 26 3.42 -12.38 1.92
CA ASP A 26 4.11 -12.67 3.18
C ASP A 26 4.44 -11.39 3.95
N SER A 27 5.39 -11.50 4.88
CA SER A 27 5.96 -10.43 5.71
C SER A 27 6.33 -9.13 4.99
N LEU A 28 6.67 -9.17 3.69
CA LEU A 28 7.02 -7.98 2.91
C LEU A 28 5.81 -7.14 2.50
N THR A 29 4.63 -7.76 2.50
CA THR A 29 3.34 -7.11 2.23
C THR A 29 2.52 -6.90 3.51
N ASP A 30 2.90 -7.55 4.61
CA ASP A 30 2.26 -7.37 5.90
C ASP A 30 2.66 -6.03 6.53
N THR A 31 1.68 -5.15 6.66
CA THR A 31 1.87 -3.79 7.16
C THR A 31 1.76 -3.67 8.68
N GLY A 32 1.75 -4.79 9.40
CA GLY A 32 1.77 -4.83 10.86
C GLY A 32 0.52 -5.45 11.46
N MET A 33 -0.01 -6.53 10.85
CA MET A 33 -1.01 -7.38 11.49
C MET A 33 -0.37 -8.34 12.52
N VAL A 34 0.87 -8.78 12.29
CA VAL A 34 1.62 -9.67 13.20
C VAL A 34 1.84 -9.17 14.65
N PRO A 35 2.08 -7.87 14.97
CA PRO A 35 2.43 -7.46 16.33
C PRO A 35 1.31 -7.68 17.35
N ARG A 36 0.05 -7.84 16.91
CA ARG A 36 -1.07 -8.19 17.80
C ARG A 36 -1.19 -9.69 18.07
N VAL A 37 -0.59 -10.55 17.24
CA VAL A 37 -0.84 -12.00 17.27
C VAL A 37 0.43 -12.81 17.63
N ALA A 38 1.64 -12.30 17.38
CA ALA A 38 2.87 -12.99 17.75
C ALA A 38 3.97 -12.03 18.20
N ALA A 39 4.53 -12.29 19.38
CA ALA A 39 5.75 -11.63 19.89
C ALA A 39 7.00 -12.13 19.12
N GLY A 40 7.05 -11.89 17.81
CA GLY A 40 8.15 -12.30 16.93
C GLY A 40 9.27 -11.25 16.83
N PRO A 41 10.35 -11.53 16.07
CA PRO A 41 11.52 -10.64 15.95
C PRO A 41 11.17 -9.19 15.58
N ALA A 42 10.16 -9.00 14.73
CA ALA A 42 9.67 -7.69 14.28
C ALA A 42 9.02 -6.83 15.39
N SER A 43 8.81 -7.39 16.58
CA SER A 43 8.37 -6.65 17.77
C SER A 43 9.51 -6.02 18.58
N ARG A 44 10.76 -6.20 18.14
CA ARG A 44 11.97 -5.72 18.82
C ARG A 44 12.86 -4.92 17.86
N PRO A 45 13.77 -4.09 18.38
CA PRO A 45 14.88 -3.53 17.60
C PRO A 45 15.62 -4.60 16.78
N PRO A 46 16.10 -4.26 15.57
CA PRO A 46 16.10 -2.94 14.96
C PRO A 46 14.81 -2.60 14.18
N TYR A 47 13.78 -3.45 14.19
CA TYR A 47 12.62 -3.25 13.31
C TYR A 47 11.84 -1.97 13.63
N GLY A 48 11.57 -1.15 12.62
CA GLY A 48 10.89 0.14 12.69
C GLY A 48 11.70 1.34 13.22
N GLU A 49 13.01 1.24 13.46
CA GLU A 49 13.81 2.35 14.02
C GLU A 49 14.08 3.47 13.01
N THR A 50 14.37 3.14 11.76
CA THR A 50 14.76 4.13 10.74
C THR A 50 13.63 5.12 10.41
N PHE A 51 12.37 4.65 10.36
CA PHE A 51 11.23 5.49 9.97
C PHE A 51 10.21 5.73 11.09
N PHE A 52 9.75 4.66 11.75
CA PHE A 52 8.66 4.75 12.73
C PHE A 52 9.13 5.04 14.16
N ARG A 53 10.45 4.92 14.41
CA ARG A 53 11.10 5.09 15.72
C ARG A 53 10.56 4.15 16.81
N ARG A 54 9.93 3.04 16.41
CA ARG A 54 9.43 1.99 17.28
C ARG A 54 9.14 0.72 16.48
N PRO A 55 9.19 -0.46 17.11
CA PRO A 55 8.70 -1.68 16.49
C PRO A 55 7.24 -1.55 16.05
N THR A 56 7.00 -1.84 14.78
CA THR A 56 5.66 -1.84 14.16
C THR A 56 5.15 -3.24 13.88
N GLY A 57 5.95 -4.28 14.17
CA GLY A 57 5.65 -5.66 13.78
C GLY A 57 5.85 -5.95 12.30
N ARG A 58 6.33 -4.98 11.52
CA ARG A 58 6.75 -5.18 10.12
C ARG A 58 8.13 -5.81 10.08
N ALA A 59 8.35 -6.70 9.10
CA ALA A 59 9.67 -7.29 8.83
C ALA A 59 10.60 -6.30 8.09
N SER A 60 10.65 -5.03 8.53
CA SER A 60 11.51 -3.98 8.01
C SER A 60 11.89 -2.98 9.11
N ASP A 61 13.08 -2.40 9.01
CA ASP A 61 13.51 -1.26 9.85
C ASP A 61 12.79 0.06 9.46
N GLY A 62 12.16 0.09 8.29
CA GLY A 62 11.50 1.28 7.78
C GLY A 62 10.19 0.99 7.07
N ARG A 63 9.96 1.77 6.01
CA ARG A 63 8.79 1.60 5.14
C ARG A 63 8.88 0.33 4.31
N LEU A 64 7.72 -0.24 3.97
CA LEU A 64 7.56 -1.25 2.94
C LEU A 64 7.25 -0.58 1.60
N VAL A 65 7.42 -1.30 0.49
CA VAL A 65 7.07 -0.80 -0.86
C VAL A 65 5.63 -0.28 -0.92
N LEU A 66 4.72 -0.92 -0.18
CA LEU A 66 3.31 -0.53 -0.09
C LEU A 66 3.10 0.90 0.43
N ASP A 67 3.98 1.38 1.33
CA ASP A 67 3.88 2.75 1.86
C ASP A 67 4.15 3.82 0.79
N PHE A 68 4.75 3.45 -0.35
CA PHE A 68 5.00 4.34 -1.48
C PHE A 68 3.87 4.31 -2.51
N ILE A 69 3.01 3.29 -2.47
CA ILE A 69 1.87 3.14 -3.40
C ILE A 69 0.64 3.86 -2.83
N GLY A 70 0.52 3.93 -1.50
CA GLY A 70 -0.51 4.72 -0.84
C GLY A 70 -0.49 4.56 0.67
N PRO A 71 -1.23 5.42 1.39
CA PRO A 71 -1.35 5.29 2.84
C PRO A 71 -2.08 3.99 3.19
N VAL A 72 -1.41 3.13 3.95
CA VAL A 72 -2.02 1.92 4.50
C VAL A 72 -3.01 2.32 5.59
N ARG A 73 -4.30 2.02 5.39
CA ARG A 73 -5.31 2.14 6.44
C ARG A 73 -5.60 0.76 7.02
N PHE A 74 -5.25 0.58 8.28
CA PHE A 74 -5.79 -0.53 9.05
C PHE A 74 -7.30 -0.33 9.17
N LEU A 75 -8.08 -1.19 8.52
CA LEU A 75 -9.49 -1.35 8.83
C LEU A 75 -9.57 -2.03 10.21
N ALA A 76 -9.51 -1.23 11.27
CA ALA A 76 -9.90 -1.71 12.58
C ALA A 76 -11.38 -2.10 12.50
N PRO A 77 -11.76 -3.34 12.86
CA PRO A 77 -13.16 -3.66 13.04
C PRO A 77 -13.71 -2.70 14.10
N LYS A 78 -14.84 -2.05 13.80
CA LYS A 78 -15.65 -1.43 14.86
C LYS A 78 -16.24 -2.58 15.67
N LEU A 79 -15.60 -2.94 16.77
CA LEU A 79 -16.21 -3.69 17.86
C LEU A 79 -16.45 -2.72 19.01
#